data_AF-A0A9D8M0D1-F1
#
_entry.id   AF-A0A9D8M0D1-F1
#
_cell.length_a   1.000
_cell.length_b   1.000
_cell.length_c   1.000
_cell.angle_alpha   90.00
_cell.angle_beta   90.00
_cell.angle_gamma   90.00
#
_symmetry.space_group_name_H-M   'P 1'
#
loop_
_entity.id
_entity.type
_entity.pdbx_description
1 polymer ?
#
loop_
_entity_poly.entity_id
_entity_poly.type
_entity_poly.pdbx_seq_one_letter_code
_entity_poly.pdbx_strand_id
1 'polypeptide(L)'
;MPCPSIFARSAVIGLLIALASSAQATPSLLVDADSLQVLRSEEAGRAWYPASTTKLMTAFVTFEHLRAGRVALGQDVVFSHKALARESVQSGLAPGSTMSLEDALYAMLAVSANEAAAAIAETIAGSEAEFVTMMNDAARRLGMTGTRFVNPDGLFDRRQVTTARDLALLGVAIDRNFPDYLRFFDRSEVSIDGRVLKSSDEVLTRFPGAIGLKTGFVCASGRNLVSLAVRGEKRLVAVVLGATTERERSERIAQLLQHGFTKTEGGRRTALRALPNQTASRPEDLRARLCGPQAAAYERRQRKLYPMGQRGHASLLGAPIAPRTWTIRTRRSALATSSPSPAPRPSGLGQQ
;
A
#
# COMPACT_ATOMS: atom_id res chain seq x y z
N MET A 1 -2.15 56.63 64.82
CA MET A 1 -0.90 55.97 64.37
C MET A 1 -1.25 54.62 63.76
N PRO A 2 -0.63 54.22 62.64
CA PRO A 2 -1.29 53.45 61.58
C PRO A 2 -0.88 51.95 61.50
N CYS A 3 -1.71 51.19 60.75
CA CYS A 3 -1.45 49.90 60.07
C CYS A 3 -0.11 49.88 59.30
N PRO A 4 0.49 48.74 58.86
CA PRO A 4 -0.13 47.54 58.26
C PRO A 4 0.60 46.21 58.68
N SER A 5 0.49 45.01 58.11
CA SER A 5 0.10 44.46 56.81
C SER A 5 -0.18 42.95 56.92
N ILE A 6 -1.15 42.49 56.13
CA ILE A 6 -1.56 41.09 55.96
C ILE A 6 -0.59 40.40 55.00
N PHE A 7 0.05 39.31 55.42
CA PHE A 7 0.81 38.43 54.52
C PHE A 7 -0.16 37.50 53.77
N ALA A 8 -0.54 37.89 52.54
CA ALA A 8 -1.17 37.00 51.59
C ALA A 8 -0.12 36.01 51.04
N ARG A 9 -0.22 34.73 51.42
CA ARG A 9 0.54 33.65 50.78
C ARG A 9 -0.14 33.28 49.46
N SER A 10 0.34 33.84 48.37
CA SER A 10 -0.05 33.39 47.02
C SER A 10 0.54 32.01 46.75
N ALA A 11 -0.31 30.98 46.75
CA ALA A 11 0.04 29.66 46.24
C ALA A 11 0.04 29.70 44.70
N VAL A 12 1.22 29.69 44.09
CA VAL A 12 1.36 29.52 42.64
C VAL A 12 1.15 28.04 42.33
N ILE A 13 -0.06 27.68 41.89
CA ILE A 13 -0.33 26.37 41.29
C ILE A 13 0.24 26.40 39.87
N GLY A 14 1.41 25.79 39.68
CA GLY A 14 1.99 25.60 38.36
C GLY A 14 1.16 24.62 37.53
N LEU A 15 0.44 25.13 36.54
CA LEU A 15 -0.26 24.32 35.54
C LEU A 15 0.78 23.66 34.62
N LEU A 16 1.17 22.42 34.94
CA LEU A 16 1.90 21.55 34.01
C LEU A 16 0.95 21.20 32.84
N ILE A 17 0.95 22.03 31.80
CA ILE A 17 0.38 21.67 30.51
C ILE A 17 1.28 20.57 29.93
N ALA A 18 0.93 19.31 30.20
CA ALA A 18 1.45 18.20 29.43
C ALA A 18 1.00 18.42 27.98
N LEU A 19 1.89 18.94 27.15
CA LEU A 19 1.75 18.87 25.70
C LEU A 19 1.79 17.39 25.34
N ALA A 20 0.62 16.75 25.35
CA ALA A 20 0.43 15.44 24.77
C ALA A 20 0.82 15.58 23.29
N SER A 21 2.08 15.24 22.98
CA SER A 21 2.48 14.97 21.61
C SER A 21 1.51 13.92 21.12
N SER A 22 0.64 14.27 20.18
CA SER A 22 -0.33 13.34 19.62
C SER A 22 0.48 12.15 19.12
N ALA A 23 0.41 11.02 19.82
CA ALA A 23 1.09 9.81 19.41
C ALA A 23 0.58 9.48 18.01
N GLN A 24 1.49 9.46 17.03
CA GLN A 24 1.14 9.26 15.64
C GLN A 24 0.69 7.81 15.46
N ALA A 25 -0.51 7.61 14.90
CA ALA A 25 -0.99 6.28 14.61
C ALA A 25 -0.17 5.69 13.46
N THR A 26 0.56 4.61 13.73
CA THR A 26 1.24 3.82 12.69
C THR A 26 0.81 2.36 12.83
N PRO A 27 -0.44 2.01 12.48
CA PRO A 27 -0.94 0.66 12.66
C PRO A 27 0.00 -0.37 12.04
N SER A 28 0.37 -1.38 12.81
CA SER A 28 1.33 -2.38 12.39
C SER A 28 0.97 -3.77 12.88
N LEU A 29 1.39 -4.78 12.13
CA LEU A 29 1.08 -6.17 12.40
C LEU A 29 2.16 -7.07 11.83
N LEU A 30 2.51 -8.13 12.55
CA LEU A 30 3.36 -9.22 12.11
C LEU A 30 2.66 -10.54 12.39
N VAL A 31 2.59 -11.39 11.37
CA VAL A 31 1.91 -12.69 11.41
C VAL A 31 2.84 -13.76 10.87
N ASP A 32 2.84 -14.92 11.52
CA ASP A 32 3.40 -16.14 10.97
C ASP A 32 2.40 -16.74 9.99
N ALA A 33 2.81 -16.83 8.72
CA ALA A 33 1.90 -17.13 7.63
C ALA A 33 1.46 -18.60 7.61
N ASP A 34 2.07 -19.49 8.40
CA ASP A 34 1.74 -20.93 8.47
C ASP A 34 0.83 -21.27 9.65
N SER A 35 1.07 -20.67 10.80
CA SER A 35 0.26 -20.86 12.02
C SER A 35 -0.90 -19.86 12.14
N LEU A 36 -0.90 -18.78 11.34
CA LEU A 36 -1.81 -17.63 11.46
C LEU A 36 -1.74 -16.93 12.83
N GLN A 37 -0.65 -17.13 13.57
CA GLN A 37 -0.45 -16.49 14.86
C GLN A 37 0.06 -15.08 14.69
N VAL A 38 -0.47 -14.16 15.51
CA VAL A 38 0.01 -12.79 15.60
C VAL A 38 1.26 -12.78 16.47
N LEU A 39 2.39 -12.29 15.92
CA LEU A 39 3.65 -12.22 16.65
C LEU A 39 3.86 -10.82 17.25
N ARG A 40 3.38 -9.78 16.56
CA ARG A 40 3.35 -8.38 17.01
C ARG A 40 2.15 -7.67 16.43
N SER A 41 1.54 -6.77 17.18
CA SER A 41 0.40 -5.97 16.75
C SER A 41 0.39 -4.63 17.48
N GLU A 42 0.18 -3.55 16.74
CA GLU A 42 -0.03 -2.20 17.25
C GLU A 42 -1.20 -1.59 16.48
N GLU A 43 -2.31 -1.33 17.17
CA GLU A 43 -3.55 -0.80 16.56
C GLU A 43 -3.99 -1.53 15.27
N ALA A 44 -3.73 -2.83 15.14
CA ALA A 44 -3.84 -3.53 13.85
C ALA A 44 -5.25 -3.53 13.24
N GLY A 45 -6.28 -3.35 14.07
CA GLY A 45 -7.68 -3.21 13.65
C GLY A 45 -8.14 -1.78 13.36
N ARG A 46 -7.28 -0.77 13.50
CA ARG A 46 -7.62 0.64 13.25
C ARG A 46 -7.86 0.88 11.76
N ALA A 47 -8.92 1.60 11.44
CA ALA A 47 -9.26 1.93 10.06
C ALA A 47 -8.21 2.86 9.43
N TRP A 48 -7.85 2.59 8.18
CA TRP A 48 -6.84 3.35 7.43
C TRP A 48 -7.17 3.44 5.94
N TYR A 49 -6.61 4.43 5.25
CA TYR A 49 -6.69 4.50 3.79
C TYR A 49 -5.64 3.56 3.16
N PRO A 50 -6.02 2.61 2.28
CA PRO A 50 -5.09 1.59 1.77
C PRO A 50 -4.04 2.14 0.82
N ALA A 51 -4.37 3.19 0.03
CA ALA A 51 -3.58 3.57 -1.13
C ALA A 51 -3.35 2.36 -2.07
N SER A 52 -2.22 2.32 -2.79
CA SER A 52 -1.91 1.21 -3.72
C SER A 52 -1.80 -0.18 -3.10
N THR A 53 -1.88 -0.38 -1.78
CA THR A 53 -2.03 -1.73 -1.22
C THR A 53 -3.36 -2.37 -1.64
N THR A 54 -4.34 -1.57 -2.09
CA THR A 54 -5.57 -2.04 -2.76
C THR A 54 -5.28 -2.99 -3.93
N LYS A 55 -4.17 -2.77 -4.66
CA LYS A 55 -3.79 -3.62 -5.81
C LYS A 55 -3.49 -5.07 -5.42
N LEU A 56 -3.26 -5.36 -4.14
CA LEU A 56 -3.21 -6.74 -3.65
C LEU A 56 -4.55 -7.45 -3.82
N MET A 57 -5.67 -6.75 -3.61
CA MET A 57 -7.00 -7.33 -3.82
C MET A 57 -7.29 -7.46 -5.32
N THR A 58 -6.88 -6.49 -6.12
CA THR A 58 -6.96 -6.58 -7.59
C THR A 58 -6.19 -7.78 -8.12
N ALA A 59 -4.97 -8.01 -7.62
CA ALA A 59 -4.19 -9.20 -7.93
C ALA A 59 -4.87 -10.48 -7.42
N PHE A 60 -5.37 -10.51 -6.18
CA PHE A 60 -6.04 -11.67 -5.61
C PHE A 60 -7.26 -12.12 -6.44
N VAL A 61 -8.14 -11.19 -6.81
CA VAL A 61 -9.30 -11.49 -7.69
C VAL A 61 -8.82 -11.95 -9.07
N THR A 62 -7.80 -11.31 -9.62
CA THR A 62 -7.21 -11.73 -10.91
C THR A 62 -6.66 -13.15 -10.85
N PHE A 63 -5.98 -13.51 -9.76
CA PHE A 63 -5.43 -14.84 -9.53
C PHE A 63 -6.54 -15.90 -9.37
N GLU A 64 -7.66 -15.57 -8.73
CA GLU A 64 -8.84 -16.45 -8.69
C GLU A 64 -9.36 -16.75 -10.11
N HIS A 65 -9.41 -15.74 -10.99
CA HIS A 65 -9.86 -15.91 -12.37
C HIS A 65 -8.86 -16.69 -13.24
N LEU A 66 -7.56 -16.46 -13.07
CA LEU A 66 -6.50 -17.23 -13.73
C LEU A 66 -6.54 -18.70 -13.31
N ARG A 67 -6.63 -18.99 -12.01
CA ARG A 67 -6.71 -20.36 -11.48
C ARG A 67 -7.98 -21.08 -11.93
N ALA A 68 -9.07 -20.36 -12.11
CA ALA A 68 -10.33 -20.89 -12.63
C ALA A 68 -10.37 -21.03 -14.16
N GLY A 69 -9.28 -20.67 -14.88
CA GLY A 69 -9.23 -20.72 -16.34
C GLY A 69 -10.17 -19.72 -17.03
N ARG A 70 -10.68 -18.70 -16.32
CA ARG A 70 -11.60 -17.69 -16.86
C ARG A 70 -10.89 -16.60 -17.66
N VAL A 71 -9.60 -16.42 -17.39
CA VAL A 71 -8.68 -15.56 -18.15
C VAL A 71 -7.34 -16.27 -18.26
N ALA A 72 -6.51 -15.87 -19.23
CA ALA A 72 -5.16 -16.40 -19.41
C ALA A 72 -4.12 -15.28 -19.28
N LEU A 73 -2.91 -15.63 -18.85
CA LEU A 73 -1.80 -14.67 -18.73
C LEU A 73 -1.45 -13.98 -20.07
N GLY A 74 -1.61 -14.69 -21.19
CA GLY A 74 -1.39 -14.15 -22.52
C GLY A 74 -2.57 -13.36 -23.10
N GLN A 75 -3.69 -13.26 -22.37
CA GLN A 75 -4.85 -12.48 -22.81
C GLN A 75 -4.49 -11.00 -22.90
N ASP A 76 -4.99 -10.32 -23.93
CA ASP A 76 -4.79 -8.89 -24.09
C ASP A 76 -5.55 -8.09 -23.03
N VAL A 77 -4.83 -7.16 -22.41
CA VAL A 77 -5.36 -6.09 -21.58
C VAL A 77 -5.34 -4.81 -22.42
N VAL A 78 -6.53 -4.28 -22.69
CA VAL A 78 -6.71 -3.06 -23.49
C VAL A 78 -6.75 -1.85 -22.56
N PHE A 79 -5.89 -0.86 -22.80
CA PHE A 79 -5.89 0.38 -22.03
C PHE A 79 -6.93 1.35 -22.60
N SER A 80 -8.10 1.39 -21.94
CA SER A 80 -9.17 2.33 -22.25
C SER A 80 -8.74 3.78 -21.95
N HIS A 81 -9.45 4.75 -22.54
CA HIS A 81 -9.27 6.17 -22.18
C HIS A 81 -9.46 6.42 -20.68
N LYS A 82 -10.40 5.70 -20.06
CA LYS A 82 -10.69 5.81 -18.64
C LYS A 82 -9.55 5.27 -17.78
N ALA A 83 -8.97 4.13 -18.17
CA ALA A 83 -7.80 3.57 -17.49
C ALA A 83 -6.59 4.51 -17.57
N LEU A 84 -6.35 5.13 -18.73
CA LEU A 84 -5.21 6.05 -18.92
C LEU A 84 -5.41 7.44 -18.34
N ALA A 85 -6.66 7.84 -18.06
CA ALA A 85 -6.96 9.09 -17.37
C ALA A 85 -6.62 9.04 -15.86
N ARG A 86 -6.23 7.87 -15.34
CA ARG A 86 -5.75 7.74 -13.95
C ARG A 86 -4.46 8.52 -13.78
N GLU A 87 -4.28 9.13 -12.60
CA GLU A 87 -2.99 9.64 -12.20
C GLU A 87 -1.98 8.48 -12.29
N SER A 88 -1.05 8.55 -13.23
CA SER A 88 -0.18 7.42 -13.60
C SER A 88 1.24 7.67 -13.13
N VAL A 89 1.97 6.57 -12.91
CA VAL A 89 3.42 6.55 -12.73
C VAL A 89 4.08 6.77 -14.10
N GLN A 90 3.83 7.92 -14.75
CA GLN A 90 4.32 8.30 -16.09
C GLN A 90 4.71 7.12 -16.98
N SER A 91 3.83 6.14 -17.20
CA SER A 91 4.23 4.88 -17.84
C SER A 91 4.57 5.06 -19.33
N GLY A 92 4.17 6.19 -19.91
CA GLY A 92 4.34 6.47 -21.34
C GLY A 92 3.35 5.71 -22.22
N LEU A 93 2.37 5.02 -21.63
CA LEU A 93 1.34 4.27 -22.35
C LEU A 93 0.38 5.22 -23.07
N ALA A 94 0.04 4.89 -24.33
CA ALA A 94 -0.88 5.64 -25.16
C ALA A 94 -2.28 4.98 -25.21
N PRO A 95 -3.37 5.75 -25.42
CA PRO A 95 -4.71 5.19 -25.66
C PRO A 95 -4.71 4.16 -26.78
N GLY A 96 -5.39 3.04 -26.53
CA GLY A 96 -5.44 1.93 -27.48
C GLY A 96 -4.18 1.05 -27.51
N SER A 97 -3.19 1.31 -26.66
CA SER A 97 -2.12 0.34 -26.40
C SER A 97 -2.69 -0.90 -25.69
N THR A 98 -2.01 -2.02 -25.90
CA THR A 98 -2.31 -3.33 -25.32
C THR A 98 -1.03 -3.97 -24.81
N MET A 99 -1.15 -4.76 -23.76
CA MET A 99 -0.11 -5.68 -23.30
C MET A 99 -0.78 -6.95 -22.80
N SER A 100 0.00 -8.01 -22.59
CA SER A 100 -0.53 -9.24 -22.00
C SER A 100 -0.99 -8.99 -20.56
N LEU A 101 -1.92 -9.80 -20.04
CA LEU A 101 -2.31 -9.77 -18.63
C LEU A 101 -1.11 -10.00 -17.69
N GLU A 102 -0.16 -10.83 -18.11
CA GLU A 102 1.11 -11.01 -17.41
C GLU A 102 1.91 -9.71 -17.27
N ASP A 103 2.09 -8.98 -18.38
CA ASP A 103 2.78 -7.69 -18.39
C ASP A 103 2.03 -6.65 -17.54
N ALA A 104 0.70 -6.61 -17.67
CA ALA A 104 -0.14 -5.71 -16.89
C ALA A 104 -0.02 -5.99 -15.38
N LEU A 105 0.05 -7.26 -14.97
CA LEU A 105 0.30 -7.65 -13.58
C LEU A 105 1.67 -7.17 -13.09
N TYR A 106 2.73 -7.33 -13.88
CA TYR A 106 4.05 -6.81 -13.51
C TYR A 106 4.07 -5.28 -13.43
N ALA A 107 3.48 -4.57 -14.39
CA ALA A 107 3.35 -3.11 -14.34
C ALA A 107 2.57 -2.64 -13.11
N MET A 108 1.46 -3.32 -12.80
CA MET A 108 0.61 -3.01 -11.64
C MET A 108 1.33 -3.28 -10.31
N LEU A 109 2.06 -4.39 -10.18
CA LEU A 109 2.60 -4.83 -8.89
C LEU A 109 3.99 -4.28 -8.61
N ALA A 110 4.90 -4.30 -9.58
CA ALA A 110 6.27 -3.86 -9.39
C ALA A 110 6.40 -2.33 -9.33
N VAL A 111 5.71 -1.62 -10.23
CA VAL A 111 5.83 -0.15 -10.36
C VAL A 111 4.52 0.57 -10.05
N SER A 112 3.52 -0.15 -9.56
CA SER A 112 2.28 0.42 -9.03
C SER A 112 1.42 1.17 -10.04
N ALA A 113 1.50 0.83 -11.33
CA ALA A 113 0.71 1.48 -12.40
C ALA A 113 -0.80 1.41 -12.11
N ASN A 114 -1.47 2.57 -12.04
CA ASN A 114 -2.89 2.69 -11.71
C ASN A 114 -3.77 2.30 -12.90
N GLU A 115 -3.37 2.74 -14.09
CA GLU A 115 -3.95 2.41 -15.37
C GLU A 115 -3.96 0.91 -15.63
N ALA A 116 -2.92 0.17 -15.23
CA ALA A 116 -2.89 -1.29 -15.36
C ALA A 116 -3.92 -1.95 -14.44
N ALA A 117 -4.08 -1.47 -13.21
CA ALA A 117 -5.12 -1.99 -12.29
C ALA A 117 -6.53 -1.74 -12.83
N ALA A 118 -6.80 -0.54 -13.37
CA ALA A 118 -8.08 -0.22 -14.00
C ALA A 118 -8.34 -1.07 -15.26
N ALA A 119 -7.35 -1.21 -16.14
CA ALA A 119 -7.49 -2.00 -17.37
C ALA A 119 -7.65 -3.51 -17.08
N ILE A 120 -6.95 -4.04 -16.08
CA ILE A 120 -7.15 -5.42 -15.60
C ILE A 120 -8.59 -5.61 -15.09
N ALA A 121 -9.09 -4.67 -14.29
CA ALA A 121 -10.45 -4.72 -13.77
C ALA A 121 -11.51 -4.72 -14.90
N GLU A 122 -11.35 -3.84 -15.88
CA GLU A 122 -12.21 -3.79 -17.08
C GLU A 122 -12.11 -5.09 -17.90
N THR A 123 -10.91 -5.65 -18.07
CA THR A 123 -10.69 -6.89 -18.82
C THR A 123 -11.36 -8.10 -18.16
N ILE A 124 -11.36 -8.17 -16.82
CA ILE A 124 -11.88 -9.32 -16.08
C ILE A 124 -13.39 -9.26 -15.87
N ALA A 125 -13.92 -8.08 -15.52
CA ALA A 125 -15.31 -7.93 -15.10
C ALA A 125 -16.18 -7.14 -16.09
N GLY A 126 -15.61 -6.67 -17.20
CA GLY A 126 -16.27 -5.78 -18.16
C GLY A 126 -16.42 -4.34 -17.68
N SER A 127 -16.41 -4.09 -16.37
CA SER A 127 -16.39 -2.75 -15.79
C SER A 127 -15.69 -2.71 -14.43
N GLU A 128 -15.15 -1.56 -14.06
CA GLU A 128 -14.59 -1.35 -12.71
C GLU A 128 -15.62 -1.53 -11.59
N ALA A 129 -16.90 -1.20 -11.84
CA ALA A 129 -17.95 -1.33 -10.83
C ALA A 129 -18.20 -2.81 -10.48
N GLU A 130 -18.32 -3.66 -11.49
CA GLU A 130 -18.44 -5.12 -11.31
C GLU A 130 -17.17 -5.70 -10.66
N PHE A 131 -16.00 -5.22 -11.06
CA PHE A 131 -14.76 -5.66 -10.43
C PHE A 131 -14.69 -5.28 -8.94
N VAL A 132 -15.13 -4.08 -8.57
CA VAL A 132 -15.21 -3.63 -7.17
C VAL A 132 -16.20 -4.48 -6.37
N THR A 133 -17.30 -4.94 -6.98
CA THR A 133 -18.17 -5.95 -6.35
C THR A 133 -17.39 -7.23 -6.04
N MET A 134 -16.66 -7.77 -7.02
CA MET A 134 -15.81 -8.97 -6.83
C MET A 134 -14.76 -8.78 -5.73
N MET A 135 -14.11 -7.60 -5.67
CA MET A 135 -13.13 -7.26 -4.63
C MET A 135 -13.76 -7.28 -3.23
N ASN A 136 -14.95 -6.70 -3.08
CA ASN A 136 -15.64 -6.68 -1.79
C ASN A 136 -16.20 -8.05 -1.43
N ASP A 137 -16.58 -8.87 -2.40
CA ASP A 137 -17.00 -10.26 -2.18
C ASP A 137 -15.83 -11.12 -1.69
N ALA A 138 -14.66 -10.97 -2.31
CA ALA A 138 -13.42 -11.59 -1.87
C ALA A 138 -13.03 -11.14 -0.44
N ALA A 139 -13.11 -9.84 -0.15
CA ALA A 139 -12.88 -9.31 1.19
C ALA A 139 -13.78 -9.97 2.25
N ARG A 140 -15.08 -10.15 1.95
CA ARG A 140 -16.02 -10.86 2.82
C ARG A 140 -15.63 -12.33 3.01
N ARG A 141 -15.31 -13.06 1.93
CA ARG A 141 -14.86 -14.47 2.01
C ARG A 141 -13.59 -14.63 2.85
N LEU A 142 -12.67 -13.66 2.80
CA LEU A 142 -11.43 -13.67 3.58
C LEU A 142 -11.65 -13.25 5.05
N GLY A 143 -12.79 -12.67 5.40
CA GLY A 143 -13.07 -12.16 6.74
C GLY A 143 -12.45 -10.78 7.03
N MET A 144 -12.24 -9.98 5.98
CA MET A 144 -11.72 -8.62 6.05
C MET A 144 -12.83 -7.63 6.47
N THR A 145 -13.26 -7.72 7.72
CA THR A 145 -14.45 -7.01 8.25
C THR A 145 -14.27 -5.50 8.45
N GLY A 146 -13.05 -4.99 8.33
CA GLY A 146 -12.68 -3.57 8.41
C GLY A 146 -12.30 -2.98 7.06
N THR A 147 -12.52 -3.72 5.96
CA THR A 147 -12.16 -3.29 4.61
C THR A 147 -13.38 -3.04 3.73
N ARG A 148 -13.29 -1.97 2.94
CA ARG A 148 -14.21 -1.66 1.84
C ARG A 148 -13.43 -1.07 0.68
N PHE A 149 -13.53 -1.69 -0.49
CA PHE A 149 -12.93 -1.20 -1.73
C PHE A 149 -13.95 -0.41 -2.55
N VAL A 150 -13.47 0.60 -3.28
CA VAL A 150 -14.30 1.41 -4.19
C VAL A 150 -13.67 1.62 -5.56
N ASN A 151 -12.39 1.26 -5.72
CA ASN A 151 -11.66 1.26 -6.98
C ASN A 151 -10.59 0.15 -6.94
N PRO A 152 -10.08 -0.28 -8.11
CA PRO A 152 -9.06 -1.33 -8.18
C PRO A 152 -7.63 -0.83 -7.97
N ASP A 153 -7.40 0.48 -8.04
CA ASP A 153 -6.07 1.08 -8.09
C ASP A 153 -5.59 1.60 -6.72
N GLY A 154 -6.48 1.95 -5.80
CA GLY A 154 -6.10 2.53 -4.51
C GLY A 154 -6.04 4.06 -4.49
N LEU A 155 -6.46 4.74 -5.56
CA LEU A 155 -6.63 6.19 -5.56
C LEU A 155 -7.57 6.63 -4.45
N PHE A 156 -7.34 7.84 -3.95
CA PHE A 156 -7.99 8.32 -2.74
C PHE A 156 -9.51 8.47 -2.93
N ASP A 157 -10.27 7.80 -2.05
CA ASP A 157 -11.70 8.01 -1.82
C ASP A 157 -11.94 7.79 -0.33
N ARG A 158 -12.71 8.68 0.32
CA ARG A 158 -12.98 8.63 1.76
C ARG A 158 -13.68 7.35 2.20
N ARG A 159 -14.40 6.69 1.29
CA ARG A 159 -15.17 5.47 1.54
C ARG A 159 -14.34 4.19 1.34
N GLN A 160 -13.09 4.33 0.87
CA GLN A 160 -12.15 3.24 0.69
C GLN A 160 -11.26 3.09 1.93
N VAL A 161 -11.44 2.01 2.66
CA VAL A 161 -10.79 1.79 3.96
C VAL A 161 -10.31 0.35 4.10
N THR A 162 -9.31 0.14 4.95
CA THR A 162 -8.79 -1.17 5.32
C THR A 162 -8.19 -1.11 6.73
N THR A 163 -7.71 -2.24 7.24
CA THR A 163 -6.90 -2.31 8.47
C THR A 163 -5.61 -3.09 8.22
N ALA A 164 -4.64 -3.02 9.16
CA ALA A 164 -3.43 -3.82 9.07
C ALA A 164 -3.72 -5.33 9.21
N ARG A 165 -4.68 -5.68 10.08
CA ARG A 165 -5.25 -7.03 10.20
C ARG A 165 -5.75 -7.56 8.87
N ASP A 166 -6.58 -6.80 8.18
CA ASP A 166 -7.22 -7.27 6.96
C ASP A 166 -6.23 -7.37 5.80
N LEU A 167 -5.27 -6.45 5.71
CA LEU A 167 -4.18 -6.56 4.74
C LEU A 167 -3.26 -7.75 5.03
N ALA A 168 -3.03 -8.12 6.30
CA ALA A 168 -2.29 -9.32 6.64
C ALA A 168 -3.07 -10.59 6.25
N LEU A 169 -4.39 -10.63 6.45
CA LEU A 169 -5.24 -11.73 5.96
C LEU A 169 -5.11 -11.89 4.45
N LEU A 170 -5.14 -10.79 3.71
CA LEU A 170 -4.97 -10.78 2.26
C LEU A 170 -3.57 -11.25 1.83
N GLY A 171 -2.51 -10.75 2.49
CA GLY A 171 -1.13 -11.17 2.22
C GLY A 171 -0.92 -12.67 2.44
N VAL A 172 -1.45 -13.21 3.54
CA VAL A 172 -1.40 -14.66 3.82
C VAL A 172 -2.24 -15.45 2.82
N ALA A 173 -3.41 -14.94 2.41
CA ALA A 173 -4.25 -15.61 1.43
C ALA A 173 -3.58 -15.67 0.04
N ILE A 174 -2.88 -14.60 -0.37
CA ILE A 174 -2.07 -14.59 -1.59
C ILE A 174 -0.97 -15.65 -1.49
N ASP A 175 -0.22 -15.64 -0.39
CA ASP A 175 0.89 -16.56 -0.16
C ASP A 175 0.47 -18.03 -0.24
N ARG A 176 -0.60 -18.39 0.46
CA ARG A 176 -1.06 -19.79 0.55
C ARG A 176 -1.81 -20.28 -0.68
N ASN A 177 -2.65 -19.43 -1.27
CA ASN A 177 -3.57 -19.87 -2.32
C ASN A 177 -2.97 -19.75 -3.72
N PHE A 178 -1.92 -18.93 -3.88
CA PHE A 178 -1.34 -18.56 -5.17
C PHE A 178 0.20 -18.51 -5.14
N PRO A 179 0.89 -19.56 -4.64
CA PRO A 179 2.35 -19.57 -4.56
C PRO A 179 3.01 -19.36 -5.93
N ASP A 180 2.43 -19.89 -7.01
CA ASP A 180 2.94 -19.76 -8.39
C ASP A 180 2.90 -18.31 -8.91
N TYR A 181 2.05 -17.46 -8.33
CA TYR A 181 1.92 -16.06 -8.70
C TYR A 181 2.75 -15.12 -7.82
N LEU A 182 3.49 -15.64 -6.83
CA LEU A 182 4.39 -14.82 -6.01
C LEU A 182 5.50 -14.14 -6.83
N ARG A 183 5.83 -14.71 -7.99
CA ARG A 183 6.76 -14.14 -8.98
C ARG A 183 6.40 -12.73 -9.46
N PHE A 184 5.15 -12.30 -9.33
CA PHE A 184 4.74 -10.95 -9.74
C PHE A 184 5.17 -9.86 -8.76
N PHE A 185 5.50 -10.22 -7.51
CA PHE A 185 5.85 -9.26 -6.46
C PHE A 185 7.35 -9.04 -6.29
N ASP A 186 8.18 -9.95 -6.83
CA ASP A 186 9.63 -9.98 -6.61
C ASP A 186 10.44 -9.12 -7.61
N ARG A 187 9.75 -8.41 -8.53
CA ARG A 187 10.38 -7.52 -9.50
C ARG A 187 10.55 -6.14 -8.91
N SER A 188 11.80 -5.68 -8.88
CA SER A 188 12.14 -4.34 -8.42
C SER A 188 12.21 -3.33 -9.58
N GLU A 189 12.21 -3.80 -10.83
CA GLU A 189 12.24 -2.94 -12.02
C GLU A 189 11.35 -3.50 -13.14
N VAL A 190 10.76 -2.60 -13.92
CA VAL A 190 10.02 -2.94 -15.15
C VAL A 190 10.46 -2.00 -16.26
N SER A 191 10.77 -2.53 -17.44
CA SER A 191 11.08 -1.76 -18.65
C SER A 191 9.89 -1.79 -19.60
N ILE A 192 9.17 -0.69 -19.74
CA ILE A 192 8.03 -0.55 -20.66
C ILE A 192 8.49 0.19 -21.90
N ASP A 193 8.54 -0.49 -23.05
CA ASP A 193 8.97 0.10 -24.33
C ASP A 193 10.31 0.87 -24.25
N GLY A 194 11.25 0.31 -23.48
CA GLY A 194 12.58 0.88 -23.24
C GLY A 194 12.67 1.87 -22.08
N ARG A 195 11.54 2.27 -21.47
CA ARG A 195 11.52 3.11 -20.27
C ARG A 195 11.58 2.26 -19.01
N VAL A 196 12.67 2.39 -18.25
CA VAL A 196 12.84 1.70 -16.96
C VAL A 196 12.13 2.45 -15.84
N LEU A 197 11.27 1.72 -15.13
CA LEU A 197 10.55 2.15 -13.94
C LEU A 197 10.99 1.27 -12.76
N LYS A 198 11.13 1.88 -11.58
CA LYS A 198 11.64 1.20 -10.38
C LYS A 198 10.58 1.11 -9.29
N SER A 199 10.60 0.01 -8.56
CA SER A 199 9.79 -0.18 -7.35
C SER A 199 10.24 0.79 -6.24
N SER A 200 9.28 1.25 -5.45
CA SER A 200 9.52 2.04 -4.24
C SER A 200 9.69 1.16 -2.98
N ASP A 201 9.75 -0.16 -3.13
CA ASP A 201 9.93 -1.10 -2.03
C ASP A 201 11.42 -1.33 -1.72
N GLU A 202 11.93 -0.60 -0.73
CA GLU A 202 13.32 -0.79 -0.25
C GLU A 202 13.51 -2.12 0.47
N VAL A 203 12.45 -2.71 1.04
CA VAL A 203 12.54 -4.00 1.75
C VAL A 203 12.83 -5.10 0.72
N LEU A 204 12.12 -5.08 -0.42
CA LEU A 204 12.36 -5.98 -1.54
C LEU A 204 13.82 -5.96 -2.03
N THR A 205 14.46 -4.79 -2.01
CA THR A 205 15.81 -4.60 -2.57
C THR A 205 16.93 -4.60 -1.53
N ARG A 206 16.62 -4.69 -0.22
CA ARG A 206 17.64 -4.56 0.83
C ARG A 206 17.46 -5.48 2.03
N PHE A 207 16.35 -6.23 2.12
CA PHE A 207 16.11 -7.15 3.22
C PHE A 207 16.18 -8.61 2.73
N PRO A 208 17.20 -9.40 3.14
CA PRO A 208 17.33 -10.79 2.71
C PRO A 208 16.11 -11.64 3.06
N GLY A 209 15.59 -12.35 2.06
CA GLY A 209 14.38 -13.19 2.16
C GLY A 209 13.08 -12.45 1.84
N ALA A 210 13.09 -11.14 1.56
CA ALA A 210 11.90 -10.43 1.13
C ALA A 210 11.46 -10.88 -0.28
N ILE A 211 10.15 -11.09 -0.45
CA ILE A 211 9.51 -11.44 -1.74
C ILE A 211 8.75 -10.25 -2.31
N GLY A 212 8.25 -9.36 -1.47
CA GLY A 212 7.31 -8.29 -1.83
C GLY A 212 6.56 -7.84 -0.58
N LEU A 213 5.29 -7.44 -0.61
CA LEU A 213 4.28 -7.60 -1.66
C LEU A 213 3.89 -6.26 -2.31
N LYS A 214 3.50 -5.25 -1.52
CA LYS A 214 3.02 -3.99 -2.09
C LYS A 214 3.15 -2.79 -1.16
N THR A 215 3.79 -1.75 -1.70
CA THR A 215 3.78 -0.40 -1.15
C THR A 215 2.50 0.37 -1.53
N GLY A 216 2.11 1.34 -0.70
CA GLY A 216 1.04 2.29 -1.01
C GLY A 216 1.36 3.69 -0.49
N PHE A 217 1.01 4.71 -1.26
CA PHE A 217 1.07 6.10 -0.82
C PHE A 217 -0.05 6.90 -1.50
N VAL A 218 -0.86 7.55 -0.67
CA VAL A 218 -1.56 8.79 -1.02
C VAL A 218 -1.33 9.76 0.13
N CYS A 219 -1.42 11.06 -0.14
CA CYS A 219 -1.21 12.09 0.88
C CYS A 219 -2.01 11.86 2.17
N ALA A 220 -3.24 11.34 2.05
CA ALA A 220 -4.12 11.04 3.19
C ALA A 220 -3.70 9.82 3.99
N SER A 221 -3.07 8.82 3.38
CA SER A 221 -2.71 7.55 4.03
C SER A 221 -1.31 7.56 4.64
N GLY A 222 -0.43 8.46 4.19
CA GLY A 222 1.00 8.25 4.38
C GLY A 222 1.48 7.01 3.65
N ARG A 223 2.63 6.49 4.06
CA ARG A 223 3.35 5.42 3.36
C ARG A 223 3.05 4.08 4.02
N ASN A 224 2.39 3.22 3.25
CA ASN A 224 1.94 1.88 3.63
C ASN A 224 2.84 0.82 2.98
N LEU A 225 3.03 -0.31 3.65
CA LEU A 225 3.67 -1.50 3.06
C LEU A 225 3.10 -2.77 3.69
N VAL A 226 2.71 -3.71 2.83
CA VAL A 226 2.48 -5.12 3.16
C VAL A 226 3.65 -5.90 2.59
N SER A 227 4.40 -6.60 3.45
CA SER A 227 5.58 -7.36 3.06
C SER A 227 5.47 -8.83 3.43
N LEU A 228 5.92 -9.68 2.52
CA LEU A 228 6.12 -11.11 2.72
C LEU A 228 7.62 -11.39 2.68
N ALA A 229 8.12 -12.12 3.68
CA ALA A 229 9.49 -12.62 3.68
C ALA A 229 9.57 -14.08 4.12
N VAL A 230 10.53 -14.80 3.56
CA VAL A 230 10.74 -16.24 3.80
C VAL A 230 12.22 -16.49 4.11
N ARG A 231 12.49 -17.25 5.18
CA ARG A 231 13.82 -17.76 5.52
C ARG A 231 13.70 -19.18 6.05
N GLY A 232 14.31 -20.13 5.35
CA GLY A 232 14.06 -21.56 5.61
C GLY A 232 12.58 -21.87 5.41
N GLU A 233 11.97 -22.54 6.38
CA GLU A 233 10.53 -22.85 6.35
C GLU A 233 9.65 -21.72 6.90
N LYS A 234 10.24 -20.70 7.57
CA LYS A 234 9.47 -19.66 8.23
C LYS A 234 9.00 -18.59 7.24
N ARG A 235 7.69 -18.36 7.19
CA ARG A 235 7.04 -17.37 6.33
C ARG A 235 6.38 -16.28 7.18
N LEU A 236 6.71 -15.02 6.92
CA LEU A 236 6.24 -13.89 7.71
C LEU A 236 5.54 -12.86 6.84
N VAL A 237 4.35 -12.43 7.25
CA VAL A 237 3.65 -11.28 6.68
C VAL A 237 3.68 -10.13 7.67
N ALA A 238 4.28 -9.01 7.25
CA ALA A 238 4.36 -7.77 8.02
C ALA A 238 3.56 -6.66 7.33
N VAL A 239 2.84 -5.87 8.11
CA VAL A 239 2.06 -4.72 7.63
C VAL A 239 2.42 -3.50 8.45
N VAL A 240 2.66 -2.38 7.78
CA VAL A 240 2.85 -1.05 8.38
C VAL A 240 2.04 -0.04 7.58
N LEU A 241 1.23 0.75 8.28
CA LEU A 241 0.38 1.79 7.70
C LEU A 241 0.76 3.16 8.29
N GLY A 242 0.69 4.21 7.49
CA GLY A 242 0.79 5.59 8.01
C GLY A 242 2.20 6.13 8.25
N ALA A 243 3.25 5.43 7.84
CA ALA A 243 4.61 5.93 8.01
C ALA A 243 4.81 7.24 7.23
N THR A 244 5.62 8.13 7.78
CA THR A 244 5.73 9.50 7.26
C THR A 244 6.88 9.69 6.29
N THR A 245 7.80 8.73 6.20
CA THR A 245 8.87 8.66 5.18
C THR A 245 9.02 7.24 4.65
N GLU A 246 9.60 7.08 3.46
CA GLU A 246 9.84 5.74 2.88
C GLU A 246 10.80 4.94 3.75
N ARG A 247 11.87 5.60 4.23
CA ARG A 247 12.83 4.98 5.12
C ARG A 247 12.21 4.50 6.42
N GLU A 248 11.37 5.32 7.07
CA GLU A 248 10.63 4.91 8.27
C GLU A 248 9.79 3.66 8.02
N ARG A 249 9.00 3.67 6.93
CA ARG A 249 8.15 2.54 6.55
C ARG A 249 8.95 1.25 6.39
N SER A 250 10.02 1.31 5.59
CA SER A 250 10.85 0.15 5.26
C SER A 250 11.56 -0.41 6.50
N GLU A 251 12.05 0.46 7.38
CA GLU A 251 12.73 0.04 8.62
C GLU A 251 11.76 -0.56 9.65
N ARG A 252 10.54 -0.01 9.76
CA ARG A 252 9.48 -0.62 10.58
C ARG A 252 9.13 -2.04 10.12
N ILE A 253 9.01 -2.24 8.81
CA ILE A 253 8.81 -3.58 8.25
C ILE A 253 10.01 -4.48 8.53
N ALA A 254 11.23 -4.02 8.27
CA ALA A 254 12.44 -4.80 8.51
C ALA A 254 12.58 -5.23 9.98
N GLN A 255 12.20 -4.38 10.93
CA GLN A 255 12.18 -4.71 12.36
C GLN A 255 11.15 -5.78 12.70
N LEU A 256 9.93 -5.68 12.19
CA LEU A 256 8.92 -6.71 12.38
C LEU A 256 9.42 -8.05 11.82
N LEU A 257 9.90 -8.07 10.58
CA LEU A 257 10.42 -9.29 9.96
C LEU A 257 11.60 -9.87 10.74
N GLN A 258 12.60 -9.05 11.10
CA GLN A 258 13.77 -9.48 11.87
C GLN A 258 13.36 -10.03 13.25
N HIS A 259 12.38 -9.41 13.90
CA HIS A 259 11.82 -9.89 15.15
C HIS A 259 11.24 -11.31 15.00
N GLY A 260 10.44 -11.53 13.95
CA GLY A 260 9.84 -12.83 13.69
C GLY A 260 10.88 -13.91 13.35
N PHE A 261 11.96 -13.57 12.66
CA PHE A 261 13.02 -14.54 12.32
C PHE A 261 13.98 -14.86 13.46
N THR A 262 14.20 -13.96 14.42
CA THR A 262 15.19 -14.16 15.50
C THR A 262 14.62 -14.75 16.78
N LYS A 263 13.31 -14.58 17.03
CA LYS A 263 12.69 -15.12 18.24
C LYS A 263 12.07 -16.49 17.99
N THR A 264 12.62 -17.51 18.65
CA THR A 264 11.94 -18.79 18.89
C THR A 264 10.77 -18.59 19.83
N GLU A 265 9.64 -19.22 19.53
CA GLU A 265 8.36 -18.85 20.14
C GLU A 265 8.12 -19.55 21.47
N GLY A 266 7.65 -18.80 22.47
CA GLY A 266 7.02 -19.31 23.68
C GLY A 266 5.86 -18.40 24.09
N GLY A 267 4.75 -18.99 24.55
CA GLY A 267 3.57 -18.27 25.08
C GLY A 267 2.30 -18.37 24.22
N ARG A 268 1.15 -18.08 24.86
CA ARG A 268 -0.19 -18.11 24.22
C ARG A 268 -0.33 -16.94 23.26
N ARG A 269 -0.56 -17.23 21.97
CA ARG A 269 -0.70 -16.22 20.91
C ARG A 269 -2.15 -16.08 20.47
N THR A 270 -2.47 -14.91 19.95
CA THR A 270 -3.78 -14.60 19.39
C THR A 270 -3.78 -14.97 17.91
N ALA A 271 -4.76 -15.75 17.48
CA ALA A 271 -4.96 -16.03 16.07
C ALA A 271 -5.31 -14.73 15.30
N LEU A 272 -4.79 -14.55 14.10
CA LEU A 272 -5.02 -13.37 13.26
C LEU A 272 -6.51 -13.04 13.10
N ARG A 273 -7.34 -14.07 12.86
CA ARG A 273 -8.79 -13.92 12.69
C ARG A 273 -9.50 -13.42 13.96
N ALA A 274 -8.92 -13.66 15.14
CA ALA A 274 -9.47 -13.24 16.42
C ALA A 274 -9.13 -11.78 16.79
N LEU A 275 -8.23 -11.12 16.05
CA LEU A 275 -8.02 -9.68 16.25
C LEU A 275 -9.28 -8.90 15.86
N PRO A 276 -9.74 -7.95 16.69
CA PRO A 276 -10.91 -7.12 16.35
C PRO A 276 -10.53 -5.99 15.40
N ASN A 277 -11.45 -5.62 14.50
CA ASN A 277 -11.40 -4.38 13.74
C ASN A 277 -12.18 -3.27 14.47
N GLN A 278 -11.70 -2.03 14.40
CA GLN A 278 -12.29 -0.84 15.02
C GLN A 278 -13.06 -0.05 13.95
N THR A 279 -14.17 -0.60 13.45
CA THR A 279 -14.92 -0.08 12.30
C THR A 279 -15.57 1.29 12.52
N ALA A 280 -15.73 1.72 13.78
CA ALA A 280 -16.22 3.05 14.14
C ALA A 280 -15.16 4.16 14.01
N SER A 281 -13.88 3.81 13.96
CA SER A 281 -12.79 4.78 13.81
C SER A 281 -12.73 5.28 12.37
N ARG A 282 -12.61 6.60 12.19
CA ARG A 282 -12.27 7.17 10.87
C ARG A 282 -10.76 7.13 10.69
N PRO A 283 -10.26 6.81 9.47
CA PRO A 283 -8.84 6.94 9.16
C PRO A 283 -8.32 8.36 9.48
N GLU A 284 -7.12 8.44 10.06
CA GLU A 284 -6.41 9.72 10.18
C GLU A 284 -6.07 10.24 8.77
N ASP A 285 -6.18 11.55 8.58
CA ASP A 285 -5.91 12.19 7.29
C ASP A 285 -4.56 12.92 7.34
N LEU A 286 -3.55 12.33 6.72
CA LEU A 286 -2.18 12.84 6.76
C LEU A 286 -1.89 13.95 5.73
N ARG A 287 -2.88 14.40 4.93
CA ARG A 287 -2.63 15.36 3.81
C ARG A 287 -1.97 16.64 4.28
N ALA A 288 -2.45 17.24 5.37
CA ALA A 288 -1.92 18.49 5.89
C ALA A 288 -0.42 18.40 6.22
N ARG A 289 0.04 17.21 6.63
CA ARG A 289 1.42 16.96 7.04
C ARG A 289 2.33 16.55 5.87
N LEU A 290 1.82 15.71 4.97
CA LEU A 290 2.65 15.06 3.94
C LEU A 290 2.56 15.72 2.56
N CYS A 291 1.52 16.52 2.31
CA CYS A 291 1.34 17.22 1.03
C CYS A 291 0.89 18.68 1.23
N GLY A 292 0.92 19.20 2.46
CA GLY A 292 0.73 20.61 2.75
C GLY A 292 2.00 21.44 2.51
N PRO A 293 1.93 22.78 2.67
CA PRO A 293 3.07 23.69 2.43
C PRO A 293 4.33 23.35 3.24
N GLN A 294 4.16 22.73 4.41
CA GLN A 294 5.27 22.36 5.30
C GLN A 294 5.81 20.95 5.06
N ALA A 295 5.27 20.19 4.11
CA ALA A 295 5.60 18.78 3.91
C ALA A 295 7.10 18.53 3.67
N ALA A 296 7.72 19.30 2.77
CA ALA A 296 9.14 19.16 2.48
C ALA A 296 10.01 19.46 3.72
N ALA A 297 9.66 20.48 4.51
CA ALA A 297 10.35 20.80 5.76
C ALA A 297 10.15 19.71 6.83
N TYR A 298 8.93 19.17 6.91
CA TYR A 298 8.59 18.05 7.78
C TYR A 298 9.45 16.82 7.44
N GLU A 299 9.48 16.38 6.18
CA GLU A 299 10.25 15.20 5.78
C GLU A 299 11.76 15.38 6.00
N ARG A 300 12.32 16.56 5.68
CA ARG A 300 13.73 16.87 5.97
C ARG A 300 14.03 16.75 7.47
N ARG A 301 13.14 17.26 8.32
CA ARG A 301 13.29 17.15 9.78
C ARG A 301 13.23 15.69 10.23
N GLN A 302 12.28 14.91 9.72
CA GLN A 302 12.19 13.47 10.04
C GLN A 302 13.45 12.72 9.65
N ARG A 303 13.97 12.93 8.44
CA ARG A 303 15.23 12.30 7.99
C ARG A 303 16.44 12.70 8.84
N LYS A 304 16.46 13.93 9.36
CA LYS A 304 17.52 14.40 10.27
C LYS A 304 17.41 13.77 11.66
N LEU A 305 16.20 13.66 12.21
CA LEU A 305 15.97 13.09 13.54
C LEU A 305 16.12 11.56 13.55
N TYR A 306 15.71 10.92 12.46
CA TYR A 306 15.66 9.46 12.31
C TYR A 306 16.38 9.06 11.02
N PRO A 307 17.71 9.22 10.95
CA PRO A 307 18.48 8.91 9.74
C PRO A 307 18.38 7.43 9.33
N MET A 308 18.12 6.55 10.30
CA MET A 308 17.88 5.12 10.10
C MET A 308 16.38 4.76 10.09
N GLY A 309 15.51 5.74 9.79
CA GLY A 309 14.06 5.57 9.73
C GLY A 309 13.36 5.50 11.08
N GLN A 310 14.07 5.23 12.16
CA GLN A 310 13.52 5.15 13.51
C GLN A 310 14.45 5.71 14.60
N ARG A 311 13.86 6.05 15.75
CA ARG A 311 14.60 6.55 16.92
C ARG A 311 15.36 5.41 17.61
N GLY A 312 16.67 5.56 17.75
CA GLY A 312 17.49 4.67 18.60
C GLY A 312 17.71 3.26 18.05
N HIS A 313 17.38 2.99 16.79
CA HIS A 313 17.59 1.69 16.15
C HIS A 313 18.60 1.80 15.00
N ALA A 314 19.47 0.79 14.90
CA ALA A 314 20.29 0.59 13.71
C ALA A 314 19.42 0.15 12.52
N SER A 315 19.89 0.44 11.30
CA SER A 315 19.24 0.00 10.05
C SER A 315 19.27 -1.52 9.97
N LEU A 316 18.14 -2.11 9.65
CA LEU A 316 18.03 -3.54 9.32
C LEU A 316 17.98 -3.77 7.81
N LEU A 317 17.93 -2.69 7.03
CA LEU A 317 18.12 -2.72 5.58
C LEU A 317 19.62 -2.80 5.27
N GLY A 318 20.00 -3.80 4.48
CA GLY A 318 21.38 -4.05 4.09
C GLY A 318 21.81 -3.31 2.82
N ALA A 319 22.90 -3.82 2.23
CA ALA A 319 23.35 -3.39 0.91
C ALA A 319 22.27 -3.68 -0.16
N PRO A 320 22.22 -2.87 -1.24
CA PRO A 320 21.32 -3.14 -2.36
C PRO A 320 21.54 -4.54 -2.94
N ILE A 321 20.44 -5.26 -3.11
CA ILE A 321 20.36 -6.53 -3.85
C ILE A 321 20.18 -6.19 -5.32
N ALA A 322 20.77 -6.99 -6.21
CA ALA A 322 20.67 -6.79 -7.65
C ALA A 322 19.19 -6.76 -8.09
N PRO A 323 18.80 -5.78 -8.92
CA PRO A 323 17.41 -5.65 -9.33
C PRO A 323 16.98 -6.81 -10.21
N ARG A 324 15.72 -7.21 -10.08
CA ARG A 324 15.06 -8.16 -11.00
C ARG A 324 14.14 -7.38 -11.92
N THR A 325 14.48 -7.37 -13.20
CA THR A 325 13.79 -6.57 -14.22
C THR A 325 12.85 -7.44 -15.05
N TRP A 326 11.65 -6.93 -15.31
CA TRP A 326 10.72 -7.49 -16.32
C TRP A 326 10.60 -6.53 -17.50
N THR A 327 10.66 -7.06 -18.73
CA THR A 327 10.56 -6.22 -19.95
C THR A 327 9.18 -6.39 -20.58
N ILE A 328 8.48 -5.29 -20.75
CA ILE A 328 7.17 -5.18 -21.36
C ILE A 328 7.32 -4.54 -22.74
N ARG A 329 6.69 -5.14 -23.74
CA ARG A 329 6.53 -4.56 -25.08
C ARG A 329 5.06 -4.36 -25.37
N THR A 330 4.65 -3.12 -25.57
CA THR A 330 3.25 -2.82 -25.89
C THR A 330 2.96 -3.07 -27.37
N ARG A 331 1.70 -3.36 -27.66
CA ARG A 331 1.15 -3.50 -29.01
C ARG A 331 0.06 -2.45 -29.21
N ARG A 332 -0.20 -2.05 -30.45
CA ARG A 332 -1.40 -1.25 -30.78
C ARG A 332 -2.59 -2.18 -30.97
N SER A 333 -3.70 -1.88 -30.31
CA SER A 333 -4.96 -2.58 -30.52
C SER A 333 -5.59 -2.19 -31.85
N ALA A 334 -6.03 -3.16 -32.64
CA ALA A 334 -6.87 -2.92 -33.82
C ALA A 334 -8.27 -2.38 -33.44
N LEU A 335 -8.71 -2.58 -32.20
CA LEU A 335 -10.01 -2.11 -31.69
C LEU A 335 -9.99 -0.63 -31.25
N ALA A 336 -8.82 0.01 -31.22
CA ALA A 336 -8.69 1.41 -30.79
C ALA A 336 -9.11 2.43 -31.86
N THR A 337 -9.41 1.99 -33.08
CA THR A 337 -9.76 2.86 -34.21
C THR A 337 -11.24 3.27 -34.26
N SER A 338 -12.10 2.73 -33.40
CA SER A 338 -13.55 2.96 -33.48
C SER A 338 -14.15 3.92 -32.45
N SER A 339 -13.36 4.57 -31.60
CA SER A 339 -13.86 5.65 -30.74
C SER A 339 -13.61 7.01 -31.40
N PRO A 340 -14.65 7.83 -31.68
CA PRO A 340 -14.46 9.12 -32.29
C PRO A 340 -13.64 10.01 -31.35
N SER A 341 -12.58 10.62 -31.89
CA SER A 341 -11.82 11.66 -31.20
C SER A 341 -12.80 12.72 -30.66
N PRO A 342 -12.65 13.19 -29.41
CA PRO A 342 -13.40 14.33 -28.94
C PRO A 342 -13.21 15.50 -29.91
N ALA A 343 -14.30 16.12 -30.35
CA ALA A 343 -14.24 17.28 -31.22
C ALA A 343 -13.33 18.35 -30.60
N PRO A 344 -12.48 19.02 -31.39
CA PRO A 344 -11.64 20.10 -30.88
C PRO A 344 -12.52 21.17 -30.23
N ARG A 345 -12.08 21.62 -29.04
CA ARG A 345 -12.78 22.67 -28.28
C ARG A 345 -12.87 23.92 -29.17
N PRO A 346 -14.05 24.53 -29.37
CA PRO A 346 -14.18 25.71 -30.22
C PRO A 346 -13.26 26.83 -29.73
N SER A 347 -12.39 27.30 -30.62
CA SER A 347 -11.59 28.48 -30.40
C SER A 347 -12.48 29.72 -30.52
N GLY A 348 -12.93 30.24 -29.37
CA GLY A 348 -13.54 31.56 -29.31
C GLY A 348 -14.75 31.66 -28.40
N LEU A 349 -14.51 31.82 -27.09
CA LEU A 349 -15.30 32.71 -26.26
C LEU A 349 -14.31 33.48 -25.39
N GLY A 350 -13.95 34.66 -25.88
CA GLY A 350 -13.16 35.64 -25.16
C GLY A 350 -13.91 36.11 -23.92
N GLN A 351 -13.11 36.62 -22.99
CA GLN A 351 -13.53 37.36 -21.82
C GLN A 351 -14.63 38.37 -22.17
N GLN A 352 -15.76 38.30 -21.45
CA GLN A 352 -16.45 39.46 -20.89
C GLN A 352 -16.94 39.07 -19.49
#